data_AF-A0A358NL53-F1
#
_entry.id   AF-A0A358NL53-F1
#
_cell.length_a   1.000
_cell.length_b   1.000
_cell.length_c   1.000
_cell.angle_alpha   90.00
_cell.angle_beta   90.00
_cell.angle_gamma   90.00
#
_symmetry.space_group_name_H-M   'P 1'
#
loop_
_entity.id
_entity.type
_entity.pdbx_description
1 polymer ?
#
loop_
_entity_poly.entity_id
_entity_poly.type
_entity_poly.pdbx_seq_one_letter_code
_entity_poly.pdbx_strand_id
1 'polypeptide(L)'
;MSVALVTTFYGSVLANMIAAPISNRLKAKHDDEMIVKELIMEGVLSIQSGENPKYIREKLNSYITYAERGVSGAAEVEEGGKKSKRKRK
;
A
#
# COMPACT_ATOMS: atom_id res chain seq x y z
N MET A 1 -3.58 51.00 8.56
CA MET A 1 -4.55 49.87 8.72
C MET A 1 -4.55 48.91 7.54
N SER A 2 -4.34 49.35 6.31
CA SER A 2 -4.45 48.52 5.10
C SER A 2 -3.49 47.32 5.03
N VAL A 3 -2.26 47.45 5.52
CA VAL A 3 -1.25 46.37 5.49
C VAL A 3 -1.70 45.15 6.29
N ALA A 4 -2.36 45.35 7.43
CA ALA A 4 -2.82 44.24 8.27
C ALA A 4 -3.89 43.38 7.58
N LEU A 5 -4.84 44.01 6.88
CA LEU A 5 -5.90 43.30 6.16
C LEU A 5 -5.34 42.53 4.95
N VAL A 6 -4.36 43.10 4.23
CA VAL A 6 -3.71 42.44 3.10
C VAL A 6 -2.88 41.23 3.55
N THR A 7 -2.17 41.34 4.67
CA THR A 7 -1.42 40.21 5.24
C THR A 7 -2.35 39.05 5.64
N THR A 8 -3.48 39.33 6.28
CA THR A 8 -4.47 38.31 6.66
C THR A 8 -5.11 37.65 5.42
N PHE A 9 -5.39 38.45 4.39
CA PHE A 9 -5.91 37.94 3.12
C PHE A 9 -4.91 36.98 2.44
N TYR A 10 -3.65 37.40 2.27
CA TYR A 10 -2.62 36.54 1.68
C TYR A 10 -2.39 35.25 2.49
N GLY A 11 -2.39 35.34 3.83
CA GLY A 11 -2.26 34.16 4.70
C GLY A 11 -3.43 33.18 4.54
N SER A 12 -4.66 33.66 4.56
CA SER A 12 -5.86 32.82 4.41
C SER A 12 -5.94 32.18 3.02
N VAL A 13 -5.55 32.91 1.97
CA VAL A 13 -5.49 32.39 0.60
C VAL A 13 -4.42 31.29 0.48
N LEU A 14 -3.20 31.52 0.96
CA LEU A 14 -2.13 30.50 0.92
C LEU A 14 -2.50 29.24 1.72
N ALA A 15 -3.08 29.40 2.91
CA ALA A 15 -3.44 28.27 3.78
C ALA A 15 -4.54 27.40 3.17
N ASN A 16 -5.65 28.01 2.75
CA ASN A 16 -6.82 27.27 2.32
C ASN A 16 -6.75 26.83 0.85
N MET A 17 -6.08 27.59 0.00
CA MET A 17 -6.08 27.35 -1.44
C MET A 17 -4.86 26.54 -1.91
N ILE A 18 -3.73 26.61 -1.19
CA ILE A 18 -2.49 25.91 -1.57
C ILE A 18 -2.13 24.84 -0.53
N ALA A 19 -2.00 25.19 0.75
CA ALA A 19 -1.53 24.23 1.75
C ALA A 19 -2.55 23.10 2.02
N ALA A 20 -3.85 23.42 2.07
CA ALA A 20 -4.90 22.42 2.30
C ALA A 20 -4.97 21.31 1.21
N PRO A 21 -5.03 21.62 -0.10
CA PRO A 21 -5.03 20.56 -1.11
C PRO A 21 -3.70 19.79 -1.17
N ILE A 22 -2.56 20.44 -0.91
CA ILE A 22 -1.26 19.75 -0.83
C ILE A 22 -1.25 18.76 0.33
N SER A 23 -1.74 19.15 1.51
CA SER A 23 -1.84 18.25 2.67
C SER A 23 -2.72 17.05 2.36
N ASN A 24 -3.87 17.25 1.72
CA ASN A 24 -4.78 16.14 1.36
C ASN A 24 -4.14 15.17 0.37
N ARG A 25 -3.41 15.67 -0.63
CA ARG A 25 -2.68 14.83 -1.59
C ARG A 25 -1.55 14.05 -0.92
N LEU A 26 -0.84 14.67 0.00
CA LEU A 26 0.23 14.02 0.75
C LEU A 26 -0.30 12.95 1.70
N LYS A 27 -1.41 13.22 2.39
CA LYS A 27 -2.08 12.24 3.26
C LYS A 27 -2.53 11.02 2.47
N ALA A 28 -3.17 11.22 1.32
CA ALA A 28 -3.57 10.10 0.46
C ALA A 28 -2.39 9.20 0.07
N LYS A 29 -1.26 9.78 -0.33
CA LYS A 29 -0.04 8.99 -0.62
C LYS A 29 0.58 8.36 0.62
N HIS A 30 0.50 9.04 1.76
CA HIS A 30 1.01 8.52 3.02
C HIS A 30 0.23 7.30 3.46
N ASP A 31 -1.10 7.31 3.32
CA ASP A 31 -1.96 6.19 3.67
C ASP A 31 -1.63 4.95 2.80
N ASP A 32 -1.41 5.15 1.49
CA ASP A 32 -0.95 4.08 0.59
C ASP A 32 0.41 3.51 1.04
N GLU A 33 1.38 4.37 1.37
CA GLU A 33 2.68 3.93 1.87
C GLU A 33 2.62 3.24 3.24
N MET A 34 1.73 3.67 4.13
CA MET A 34 1.57 3.06 5.43
C MET A 34 1.11 1.60 5.29
N ILE A 35 0.14 1.33 4.42
CA ILE A 35 -0.36 -0.03 4.17
C ILE A 35 0.78 -0.95 3.72
N VAL A 36 1.63 -0.48 2.80
CA VAL A 36 2.79 -1.26 2.32
C VAL A 36 3.78 -1.54 3.46
N LYS A 37 4.05 -0.55 4.31
CA LYS A 37 4.95 -0.72 5.46
C LYS A 37 4.38 -1.66 6.52
N GLU A 38 3.08 -1.58 6.79
CA GLU A 38 2.38 -2.52 7.68
C GLU A 38 2.46 -3.96 7.16
N LEU A 39 2.25 -4.15 5.85
CA LEU A 39 2.36 -5.47 5.20
C LEU A 39 3.78 -6.06 5.33
N ILE A 40 4.81 -5.23 5.14
CA ILE A 40 6.21 -5.65 5.32
C ILE A 40 6.47 -6.01 6.79
N MET A 41 6.04 -5.17 7.73
CA MET A 41 6.20 -5.41 9.17
C MET A 41 5.57 -6.73 9.61
N GLU A 42 4.32 -6.97 9.22
CA GLU A 42 3.60 -8.20 9.53
C GLU A 42 4.27 -9.42 8.87
N GLY A 43 4.73 -9.29 7.63
CA GLY A 43 5.49 -10.34 6.95
C GLY A 43 6.79 -10.71 7.67
N VAL A 44 7.54 -9.71 8.15
CA VAL A 44 8.78 -9.94 8.92
C VAL A 44 8.48 -10.58 10.28
N LEU A 45 7.45 -10.12 10.99
CA LEU A 45 6.98 -10.71 12.25
C LEU A 45 6.57 -12.18 12.08
N SER A 46 5.82 -12.50 11.03
CA SER A 46 5.42 -13.87 10.69
C SER A 46 6.61 -14.78 10.34
N ILE A 47 7.66 -14.25 9.71
CA ILE A 47 8.90 -15.00 9.47
C ILE A 47 9.63 -15.26 10.79
N GLN A 48 9.69 -14.26 11.67
CA GLN A 48 10.35 -14.39 12.97
C GLN A 48 9.64 -15.39 13.88
N SER A 49 8.30 -15.41 13.87
CA SER A 49 7.51 -16.36 14.67
C SER A 49 7.55 -17.79 14.16
N GLY A 50 8.15 -18.04 12.98
CA GLY A 50 8.30 -19.38 12.41
C GLY A 50 7.01 -19.94 11.83
N GLU A 51 6.09 -19.08 11.37
CA GLU A 51 4.86 -19.53 10.71
C GLU A 51 5.15 -20.25 9.38
N ASN A 52 4.29 -21.22 9.03
CA ASN A 52 4.46 -21.98 7.80
C ASN A 52 4.33 -21.05 6.58
N PRO A 53 5.28 -21.02 5.63
CA PRO A 53 5.33 -20.01 4.55
C PRO A 53 4.09 -19.98 3.65
N LYS A 54 3.33 -21.08 3.59
CA LYS A 54 2.04 -21.13 2.89
C LYS A 54 0.98 -20.28 3.59
N TYR A 55 0.96 -20.30 4.92
CA TYR A 55 0.04 -19.51 5.74
C TYR A 55 0.40 -18.02 5.69
N ILE A 56 1.69 -17.69 5.69
CA ILE A 56 2.19 -16.30 5.54
C ILE A 56 1.71 -15.71 4.20
N ARG A 57 1.78 -16.47 3.09
CA ARG A 57 1.26 -16.01 1.79
C ARG A 57 -0.25 -15.81 1.80
N GLU A 58 -1.02 -16.72 2.39
CA GLU A 58 -2.48 -16.57 2.49
C GLU A 58 -2.86 -15.33 3.33
N LYS A 59 -2.13 -15.08 4.43
CA LYS A 59 -2.30 -13.90 5.28
C LYS A 59 -1.97 -12.62 4.52
N LEU A 60 -0.79 -12.52 3.91
CA LEU A 60 -0.38 -11.35 3.10
C LEU A 60 -1.32 -11.09 1.91
N ASN A 61 -1.80 -12.16 1.25
CA ASN A 61 -2.75 -12.06 0.14
C ASN A 61 -4.15 -11.58 0.57
N SER A 62 -4.47 -11.62 1.87
CA SER A 62 -5.73 -11.10 2.42
C SER A 62 -5.70 -9.58 2.62
N TYR A 63 -4.52 -8.99 2.87
CA TYR A 63 -4.32 -7.54 2.96
C TYR A 63 -4.37 -6.84 1.60
N ILE A 64 -4.02 -7.56 0.51
CA ILE A 64 -4.14 -7.05 -0.85
C ILE A 64 -5.61 -7.12 -1.28
N THR A 65 -6.26 -5.95 -1.32
CA THR A 65 -7.65 -5.80 -1.77
C THR A 65 -7.77 -6.25 -3.25
N TYR A 66 -8.90 -6.85 -3.62
CA TYR A 66 -9.19 -7.44 -4.94
C TYR A 66 -8.75 -6.61 -6.17
N ALA A 67 -8.62 -5.28 -6.06
CA ALA A 67 -8.19 -4.39 -7.13
C ALA A 67 -6.74 -4.62 -7.61
N GLU A 68 -5.82 -5.03 -6.72
CA GLU A 68 -4.41 -5.30 -7.08
C GLU A 68 -4.16 -6.78 -7.45
N ARG A 69 -5.09 -7.68 -7.10
CA ARG A 69 -5.02 -9.11 -7.47
C ARG A 69 -5.03 -9.35 -8.98
N GLY A 70 -5.54 -8.39 -9.77
CA GLY A 70 -5.59 -8.48 -11.23
C GLY A 70 -4.22 -8.39 -11.91
N VAL A 71 -3.21 -7.82 -11.26
CA VAL A 71 -1.85 -7.66 -11.83
C VAL A 71 -0.94 -8.83 -11.44
N SER A 72 -1.14 -9.44 -10.27
CA SER A 72 -0.34 -10.59 -9.79
C SER A 72 -0.96 -11.96 -10.04
N GLY A 73 -2.29 -12.04 -10.25
CA GLY A 73 -3.01 -13.29 -10.51
C GLY A 73 -2.62 -14.03 -11.79
N ALA A 74 -1.87 -13.39 -12.71
CA ALA A 74 -1.34 -14.03 -13.90
C ALA A 74 0.01 -14.74 -13.68
N ALA A 75 0.75 -14.45 -12.60
CA ALA A 75 2.10 -14.97 -12.40
C ALA A 75 2.16 -16.23 -11.51
N GLU A 76 1.24 -16.42 -10.56
CA GLU A 76 1.35 -17.52 -9.58
C GLU A 76 0.62 -18.82 -9.98
N VAL A 77 -0.24 -18.82 -11.02
CA VAL A 77 -0.99 -20.03 -11.41
C VAL A 77 -0.15 -20.98 -12.32
N GLU A 78 0.91 -20.52 -12.97
CA GLU A 78 1.68 -21.37 -13.91
C GLU A 78 2.76 -22.26 -13.26
N GLU A 79 3.37 -21.91 -12.12
CA GLU A 79 4.48 -22.70 -11.56
C GLU A 79 4.05 -23.97 -10.80
N GLY A 80 2.79 -24.06 -10.36
CA GLY A 80 2.27 -25.25 -9.65
C GLY A 80 1.95 -26.45 -10.54
N GLY A 81 1.79 -26.27 -11.86
CA GLY A 81 1.27 -27.29 -12.78
C GLY A 81 2.32 -28.20 -13.43
N LYS A 82 3.59 -27.78 -13.52
CA LYS A 82 4.59 -28.49 -14.35
C LYS A 82 5.37 -29.61 -13.64
N LYS A 83 5.40 -29.68 -12.30
CA LYS A 83 6.16 -30.73 -11.58
C LYS A 83 5.43 -32.08 -11.45
N SER A 84 4.12 -32.17 -11.72
CA SER A 84 3.37 -33.43 -11.61
C SER A 84 3.44 -34.32 -12.87
N LYS A 85 3.71 -33.76 -14.06
CA LYS A 85 3.70 -34.55 -15.32
C LYS A 85 5.00 -35.28 -15.67
N ARG A 86 6.07 -35.16 -14.88
CA ARG A 86 7.36 -35.83 -15.17
C ARG A 86 7.58 -37.17 -14.44
N LYS A 87 6.57 -37.67 -13.71
CA LYS A 87 6.64 -38.95 -12.96
C LYS A 87 5.80 -40.09 -13.57
N ARG A 88 5.34 -39.94 -14.81
CA ARG A 88 4.68 -41.01 -15.60
C ARG A 88 5.16 -41.00 -17.05
N LYS A 89 6.40 -41.42 -17.27
CA LYS A 89 6.78 -42.27 -18.40
C LYS A 89 8.13 -42.92 -18.10
#